data_AF-A0AA40Y7N8-F1
#
_entry.id   AF-A0AA40Y7N8-F1
#
_cell.length_a   1.000
_cell.length_b   1.000
_cell.length_c   1.000
_cell.angle_alpha   90.00
_cell.angle_beta   90.00
_cell.angle_gamma   90.00
#
_symmetry.space_group_name_H-M   'P 1'
#
loop_
_entity.id
_entity.type
_entity.pdbx_description
1 polymer ?
#
loop_
_entity_poly.entity_id
_entity_poly.type
_entity_poly.pdbx_seq_one_letter_code
_entity_poly.pdbx_strand_id
1 'polypeptide(L)'
;MIAALLLAPAWVVAAPSPDCTQGLLQRLGWRFEDAELRTPQVHKGPVCTRSSLAAAQAAGDLRVRWPADLPAGERQALLQQLLEDPATVCAYAFELGAATRRATSALQGNATFRFSGPQLGWIGFGLRGAPAQGWQRTRSFGRGFVPSAGNSHALQAFYSGAVRAECGVGRQVAQLATQRELYGDAAFDTEFAADELSIGTFLALRATDSILLGAHAGEFFADGKAVRTSAMGRQAFVGVPGFIEHVYDNGTLDDLSNQAENFVVVTVGEGAAQALAQHGGLAWYDQRNAELWKLAQDIPRIGQRYFERLLFERDPQLRARLAPRYHDTLARMDQLLDDPFYQQFVIYVHPRGIRPIGYHVARLLDRNPRTPFSIDLAVHNLHTTLYRRWREAQLRHCAATGRPGSLTLDPN
;
A
#
# COMPACT_ATOMS: atom_id res chain seq x y z
N MET A 1 -0.97 35.02 -49.01
CA MET A 1 -1.15 33.77 -48.23
C MET A 1 -0.50 33.99 -46.88
N ILE A 2 -1.32 34.10 -45.83
CA ILE A 2 -0.90 34.39 -44.45
C ILE A 2 -0.59 33.06 -43.75
N ALA A 3 0.62 32.92 -43.22
CA ALA A 3 1.01 31.80 -42.38
C ALA A 3 0.59 32.08 -40.93
N ALA A 4 -0.31 31.27 -40.39
CA ALA A 4 -0.71 31.33 -38.99
C ALA A 4 0.31 30.56 -38.13
N LEU A 5 1.07 31.28 -37.30
CA LEU A 5 1.86 30.71 -36.21
C LEU A 5 0.92 30.35 -35.06
N LEU A 6 0.76 29.04 -34.82
CA LEU A 6 0.14 28.49 -33.61
C LEU A 6 1.11 28.65 -32.44
N LEU A 7 0.86 29.65 -31.59
CA LEU A 7 1.46 29.74 -30.26
C LEU A 7 0.76 28.73 -29.34
N ALA A 8 1.40 27.58 -29.11
CA ALA A 8 1.02 26.71 -28.01
C ALA A 8 1.37 27.40 -26.67
N PRO A 9 0.48 27.45 -25.68
CA PRO A 9 0.82 27.98 -24.37
C PRO A 9 1.82 27.03 -23.71
N ALA A 10 3.06 27.49 -23.53
CA ALA A 10 4.00 26.84 -22.63
C ALA A 10 3.42 26.98 -21.21
N TRP A 11 3.03 25.87 -20.62
CA TRP A 11 2.75 25.80 -19.19
C TRP A 11 4.09 25.99 -18.49
N VAL A 12 4.48 27.24 -18.25
CA VAL A 12 5.63 27.55 -17.41
C VAL A 12 5.21 27.19 -15.98
N VAL A 13 5.57 25.99 -15.55
CA VAL A 13 5.51 25.64 -14.13
C VAL A 13 6.55 26.53 -13.45
N ALA A 14 6.09 27.60 -12.81
CA ALA A 14 6.97 28.43 -11.98
C ALA A 14 7.67 27.53 -10.96
N ALA A 15 8.98 27.67 -10.83
CA ALA A 15 9.72 26.93 -9.81
C ALA A 15 9.09 27.20 -8.44
N PRO A 16 8.83 26.17 -7.62
CA PRO A 16 8.21 26.36 -6.33
C PRO A 16 9.10 27.29 -5.49
N SER A 17 8.47 28.21 -4.76
CA SER A 17 9.21 29.13 -3.90
C SER A 17 10.08 28.35 -2.91
N PRO A 18 11.28 28.85 -2.56
CA PRO A 18 12.13 28.22 -1.55
C PRO A 18 11.38 27.97 -0.23
N ASP A 19 10.48 28.88 0.14
CA ASP A 19 9.66 28.78 1.35
C ASP A 19 8.68 27.61 1.29
N CYS A 20 8.01 27.38 0.15
CA CYS A 20 7.12 26.24 -0.01
C CYS A 20 7.87 24.90 0.00
N THR A 21 9.05 24.87 -0.61
CA THR A 21 9.91 23.69 -0.66
C THR A 21 10.40 23.32 0.75
N GLN A 22 10.95 24.30 1.47
CA GLN A 22 11.40 24.11 2.84
C GLN A 22 10.25 23.75 3.77
N GLY A 23 9.09 24.41 3.64
CA GLY A 23 7.91 24.12 4.46
C GLY A 23 7.37 22.69 4.27
N LEU A 24 7.39 22.17 3.03
CA LEU A 24 7.07 20.76 2.79
C LEU A 24 8.07 19.83 3.47
N LEU A 25 9.37 20.07 3.33
CA LEU A 25 10.41 19.27 3.98
C LEU A 25 10.26 19.30 5.51
N GLN A 26 9.95 20.47 6.09
CA GLN A 26 9.73 20.62 7.53
C GLN A 26 8.53 19.80 8.03
N ARG A 27 7.44 19.74 7.28
CA ARG A 27 6.30 18.84 7.61
C ARG A 27 6.69 17.37 7.53
N LEU A 28 7.55 17.02 6.58
CA LEU A 28 8.17 15.69 6.49
C LEU A 28 9.24 15.46 7.56
N GLY A 29 9.38 16.36 8.54
CA GLY A 29 10.23 16.19 9.71
C GLY A 29 11.64 16.76 9.57
N TRP A 30 11.99 17.35 8.43
CA TRP A 30 13.29 18.02 8.28
C TRP A 30 13.40 19.24 9.19
N ARG A 31 14.54 19.36 9.87
CA ARG A 31 14.91 20.55 10.64
C ARG A 31 16.03 21.29 9.93
N PHE A 32 15.92 22.60 9.87
CA PHE A 32 16.89 23.49 9.24
C PHE A 32 17.41 24.45 10.29
N GLU A 33 18.72 24.48 10.47
CA GLU A 33 19.40 25.26 11.50
C GLU A 33 20.52 26.07 10.85
N ASP A 34 20.59 27.35 11.19
CA ASP A 34 21.76 28.15 10.86
C ASP A 34 22.93 27.76 11.78
N ALA A 35 24.13 27.68 11.22
CA ALA A 35 25.33 27.31 11.95
C ALA A 35 26.57 27.98 11.34
N GLU A 36 27.58 28.22 12.16
CA GLU A 36 28.90 28.71 11.72
C GLU A 36 29.64 27.60 10.97
N LEU A 37 29.28 27.41 9.71
CA LEU A 37 29.81 26.40 8.80
C LEU A 37 30.27 27.07 7.50
N ARG A 38 31.14 26.40 6.74
CA ARG A 38 31.51 26.84 5.38
C ARG A 38 30.63 26.24 4.30
N THR A 39 30.03 25.08 4.57
CA THR A 39 29.17 24.34 3.64
C THR A 39 28.03 23.67 4.40
N PRO A 40 26.88 23.42 3.75
CA PRO A 40 25.77 22.71 4.37
C PRO A 40 26.14 21.29 4.81
N GLN A 41 25.64 20.90 5.99
CA GLN A 41 25.72 19.55 6.53
C GLN A 41 24.32 18.93 6.56
N VAL A 42 24.17 17.74 5.98
CA VAL A 42 22.89 17.02 5.91
C VAL A 42 22.99 15.70 6.68
N HIS A 43 22.19 15.57 7.72
CA HIS A 43 22.02 14.36 8.51
C HIS A 43 20.68 13.71 8.17
N LYS A 44 20.73 12.67 7.32
CA LYS A 44 19.53 12.00 6.78
C LYS A 44 18.95 10.99 7.76
N GLY A 45 19.78 10.05 8.21
CA GLY A 45 19.41 8.96 9.13
C GLY A 45 18.57 7.83 8.49
N PRO A 46 18.40 6.68 9.18
CA PRO A 46 17.66 5.53 8.67
C PRO A 46 16.14 5.66 8.92
N VAL A 47 15.52 6.69 8.35
CA VAL A 47 14.14 7.12 8.68
C VAL A 47 13.11 6.00 8.56
N CYS A 48 13.20 5.13 7.55
CA CYS A 48 12.25 4.03 7.35
C CYS A 48 12.25 2.97 8.48
N THR A 49 13.29 2.93 9.32
CA THR A 49 13.36 2.01 10.47
C THR A 49 12.64 2.57 11.70
N ARG A 50 12.33 3.88 11.71
CA ARG A 50 11.89 4.59 12.92
C ARG A 50 10.42 4.39 13.27
N SER A 51 10.15 4.63 14.56
CA SER A 51 8.87 4.92 15.22
C SER A 51 7.80 5.64 14.40
N SER A 52 8.25 6.82 13.99
CA SER A 52 7.49 7.99 13.60
C SER A 52 8.51 9.05 13.19
N LEU A 53 8.05 10.15 12.59
CA LEU A 53 8.90 11.30 12.32
C LEU A 53 9.51 11.89 13.60
N ALA A 54 8.74 11.94 14.70
CA ALA A 54 9.24 12.40 15.98
C ALA A 54 10.39 11.53 16.52
N ALA A 55 10.29 10.21 16.37
CA ALA A 55 11.36 9.29 16.75
C ALA A 55 12.61 9.45 15.86
N ALA A 56 12.43 9.71 14.56
CA ALA A 56 13.53 10.02 13.66
C ALA A 56 14.25 11.31 14.10
N GLN A 57 13.50 12.38 14.37
CA GLN A 57 14.05 13.65 14.85
C GLN A 57 14.77 13.52 16.21
N ALA A 58 14.19 12.77 17.14
CA ALA A 58 14.81 12.50 18.44
C ALA A 58 16.14 11.76 18.30
N ALA A 59 16.28 10.92 17.28
CA ALA A 59 17.52 10.23 16.97
C ALA A 59 18.53 11.07 16.14
N GLY A 60 18.20 12.32 15.82
CA GLY A 60 19.05 13.23 15.06
C GLY A 60 18.95 13.09 13.54
N ASP A 61 18.00 12.30 13.05
CA ASP A 61 17.70 12.17 11.63
C ASP A 61 17.02 13.44 11.08
N LEU A 62 16.95 13.55 9.75
CA LEU A 62 16.27 14.64 9.04
C LEU A 62 16.70 16.04 9.53
N ARG A 63 18.01 16.33 9.56
CA ARG A 63 18.54 17.62 9.98
C ARG A 63 19.49 18.21 8.94
N VAL A 64 19.32 19.47 8.63
CA VAL A 64 20.22 20.30 7.82
C VAL A 64 20.77 21.40 8.70
N ARG A 65 22.09 21.56 8.67
CA ARG A 65 22.78 22.72 9.23
C ARG A 65 23.46 23.47 8.11
N TRP A 66 23.25 24.77 7.97
CA TRP A 66 23.84 25.54 6.87
C TRP A 66 24.38 26.91 7.33
N PRO A 67 25.25 27.57 6.55
CA PRO A 67 25.68 28.93 6.83
C PRO A 67 24.50 29.91 6.74
N ALA A 68 24.47 30.94 7.61
CA ALA A 68 23.43 31.97 7.58
C ALA A 68 23.45 32.81 6.30
N ASP A 69 24.62 32.91 5.65
CA ASP A 69 24.87 33.60 4.39
C ASP A 69 24.82 32.66 3.17
N LEU A 70 24.24 31.46 3.31
CA LEU A 70 24.12 30.51 2.20
C LEU A 70 23.40 31.18 1.00
N PRO A 71 24.03 31.23 -0.19
CA PRO A 71 23.43 31.87 -1.36
C PRO A 71 22.07 31.26 -1.70
N ALA A 72 21.10 32.11 -2.09
CA ALA A 72 19.73 31.67 -2.36
C ALA A 72 19.64 30.54 -3.41
N GLY A 73 20.49 30.59 -4.44
CA GLY A 73 20.58 29.54 -5.46
C GLY A 73 21.06 28.19 -4.90
N GLU A 74 22.08 28.21 -4.04
CA GLU A 74 22.59 27.01 -3.37
C GLU A 74 21.58 26.44 -2.39
N ARG A 75 20.89 27.31 -1.64
CA ARG A 75 19.79 26.92 -0.76
C ARG A 75 18.67 26.23 -1.53
N GLN A 76 18.24 26.80 -2.66
CA GLN A 76 17.20 26.20 -3.48
C GLN A 76 17.65 24.84 -4.05
N ALA A 77 18.89 24.73 -4.56
CA ALA A 77 19.42 23.48 -5.08
C ALA A 77 19.46 22.38 -4.01
N LEU A 78 19.89 22.72 -2.79
CA LEU A 78 19.90 21.79 -1.66
C LEU A 78 18.48 21.34 -1.30
N LEU A 79 17.52 22.25 -1.20
CA LEU A 79 16.13 21.91 -0.89
C LEU A 79 15.51 20.99 -1.95
N GLN A 80 15.79 21.22 -3.24
CA GLN A 80 15.34 20.33 -4.31
C GLN A 80 15.98 18.95 -4.23
N GLN A 81 17.28 18.87 -3.90
CA GLN A 81 17.95 17.59 -3.68
C GLN A 81 17.32 16.80 -2.53
N LEU A 82 16.98 17.48 -1.43
CA LEU A 82 16.35 16.84 -0.27
C LEU A 82 14.96 16.28 -0.60
N LEU A 83 14.20 16.90 -1.50
CA LEU A 83 12.91 16.37 -1.94
C LEU A 83 13.00 15.01 -2.64
N GLU A 84 14.12 14.70 -3.29
CA GLU A 84 14.34 13.40 -3.94
C GLU A 84 15.10 12.41 -3.06
N ASP A 85 15.51 12.83 -1.85
CA ASP A 85 16.33 12.01 -0.97
C ASP A 85 15.53 10.80 -0.43
N PRO A 86 16.12 9.59 -0.38
CA PRO A 86 15.45 8.42 0.19
C PRO A 86 14.93 8.62 1.62
N ALA A 87 15.59 9.44 2.45
CA ALA A 87 15.11 9.76 3.78
C ALA A 87 13.78 10.55 3.75
N THR A 88 13.60 11.42 2.76
CA THR A 88 12.35 12.15 2.53
C THR A 88 11.25 11.24 1.99
N VAL A 89 11.58 10.30 1.11
CA VAL A 89 10.63 9.26 0.66
C VAL A 89 10.16 8.40 1.84
N CYS A 90 11.08 8.01 2.73
CA CYS A 90 10.75 7.33 3.98
C CYS A 90 9.88 8.19 4.92
N ALA A 91 10.16 9.49 4.99
CA ALA A 91 9.35 10.42 5.76
C ALA A 91 7.91 10.51 5.20
N TYR A 92 7.77 10.65 3.88
CA TYR A 92 6.50 10.60 3.16
C TYR A 92 5.73 9.30 3.43
N ALA A 93 6.44 8.17 3.52
CA ALA A 93 5.80 6.89 3.77
C ALA A 93 5.05 6.85 5.11
N PHE A 94 5.37 7.69 6.11
CA PHE A 94 4.56 7.83 7.33
C PHE A 94 3.17 8.42 7.06
N GLU A 95 3.08 9.45 6.20
CA GLU A 95 1.81 10.05 5.75
C GLU A 95 1.01 9.05 4.91
N LEU A 96 1.67 8.41 3.95
CA LEU A 96 1.07 7.33 3.16
C LEU A 96 0.53 6.21 4.05
N GLY A 97 1.25 5.87 5.12
CA GLY A 97 0.82 4.85 6.07
C GLY A 97 -0.38 5.26 6.92
N ALA A 98 -0.46 6.53 7.32
CA ALA A 98 -1.64 7.06 7.98
C ALA A 98 -2.87 7.02 7.05
N ALA A 99 -2.70 7.44 5.79
CA ALA A 99 -3.74 7.37 4.77
C ALA A 99 -4.19 5.92 4.49
N THR A 100 -3.24 4.98 4.39
CA THR A 100 -3.53 3.55 4.19
C THR A 100 -4.36 2.98 5.33
N ARG A 101 -4.04 3.32 6.58
CA ARG A 101 -4.82 2.89 7.75
C ARG A 101 -6.24 3.44 7.73
N ARG A 102 -6.44 4.72 7.39
CA ARG A 102 -7.78 5.31 7.27
C ARG A 102 -8.59 4.61 6.18
N ALA A 103 -8.01 4.48 4.98
CA ALA A 103 -8.66 3.86 3.83
C ALA A 103 -9.09 2.42 4.11
N THR A 104 -8.16 1.59 4.57
CA THR A 104 -8.44 0.17 4.83
C THR A 104 -9.40 -0.04 6.00
N SER A 105 -9.37 0.84 7.02
CA SER A 105 -10.34 0.81 8.11
C SER A 105 -11.75 1.17 7.63
N ALA A 106 -11.89 2.19 6.79
CA ALA A 106 -13.18 2.57 6.19
C ALA A 106 -13.74 1.45 5.29
N LEU A 107 -12.89 0.83 4.46
CA LEU A 107 -13.29 -0.31 3.63
C LEU A 107 -13.72 -1.52 4.47
N GLN A 108 -12.96 -1.86 5.51
CA GLN A 108 -13.34 -2.92 6.45
C GLN A 108 -14.66 -2.61 7.18
N GLY A 109 -14.89 -1.33 7.50
CA GLY A 109 -16.10 -0.86 8.17
C GLY A 109 -17.38 -1.00 7.33
N ASN A 110 -17.26 -1.12 6.00
CA ASN A 110 -18.40 -1.30 5.13
C ASN A 110 -18.86 -2.77 5.07
N ALA A 111 -19.79 -3.16 5.94
CA ALA A 111 -20.39 -4.51 5.94
C ALA A 111 -21.14 -4.87 4.64
N THR A 112 -21.42 -3.88 3.78
CA THR A 112 -22.08 -4.08 2.49
C THR A 112 -21.11 -4.11 1.31
N PHE A 113 -19.81 -3.83 1.53
CA PHE A 113 -18.77 -4.13 0.57
C PHE A 113 -18.41 -5.61 0.65
N ARG A 114 -18.98 -6.41 -0.24
CA ARG A 114 -18.92 -7.88 -0.17
C ARG A 114 -18.01 -8.46 -1.23
N PHE A 115 -17.60 -9.71 -1.03
CA PHE A 115 -16.90 -10.48 -2.05
C PHE A 115 -17.85 -11.05 -3.10
N SER A 116 -17.41 -11.06 -4.36
CA SER A 116 -18.02 -11.84 -5.45
C SER A 116 -16.95 -12.75 -6.05
N GLY A 117 -17.24 -14.05 -6.14
CA GLY A 117 -16.34 -15.00 -6.78
C GLY A 117 -16.20 -14.73 -8.29
N PRO A 118 -15.17 -15.29 -8.95
CA PRO A 118 -14.83 -14.99 -10.34
C PRO A 118 -15.97 -15.19 -11.36
N GLN A 119 -16.95 -16.05 -11.03
CA GLN A 119 -18.03 -16.47 -11.92
C GLN A 119 -19.23 -15.51 -11.98
N LEU A 120 -19.40 -14.60 -11.00
CA LEU A 120 -20.60 -13.75 -10.87
C LEU A 120 -20.39 -12.30 -11.36
N GLY A 121 -19.26 -12.03 -12.03
CA GLY A 121 -18.80 -10.70 -12.40
C GLY A 121 -17.79 -10.14 -11.39
N TRP A 122 -16.77 -9.43 -11.90
CA TRP A 122 -15.63 -8.94 -11.11
C TRP A 122 -16.02 -7.81 -10.16
N ILE A 123 -17.00 -6.98 -10.56
CA ILE A 123 -17.47 -5.82 -9.81
C ILE A 123 -18.99 -5.68 -9.99
N GLY A 124 -19.73 -5.49 -8.90
CA GLY A 124 -21.17 -5.29 -8.91
C GLY A 124 -21.61 -4.14 -8.00
N PHE A 125 -22.41 -3.21 -8.53
CA PHE A 125 -22.86 -2.00 -7.82
C PHE A 125 -24.31 -2.10 -7.31
N GLY A 126 -24.75 -3.30 -6.95
CA GLY A 126 -26.08 -3.56 -6.40
C GLY A 126 -27.24 -3.07 -7.30
N LEU A 127 -28.41 -2.85 -6.68
CA LEU A 127 -29.64 -2.45 -7.37
C LEU A 127 -29.58 -1.02 -7.93
N ARG A 128 -28.81 -0.13 -7.30
CA ARG A 128 -28.63 1.25 -7.77
C ARG A 128 -27.79 1.33 -9.05
N GLY A 129 -26.99 0.30 -9.33
CA GLY A 129 -26.12 0.24 -10.50
C GLY A 129 -24.88 1.14 -10.38
N ALA A 130 -23.99 0.99 -11.34
CA ALA A 130 -22.71 1.70 -11.36
C ALA A 130 -22.84 3.23 -11.51
N PRO A 131 -23.69 3.76 -12.43
CA PRO A 131 -23.79 5.20 -12.64
C PRO A 131 -24.24 5.96 -11.38
N ALA A 132 -25.23 5.43 -10.65
CA ALA A 132 -25.74 6.03 -9.42
C ALA A 132 -24.70 6.01 -8.27
N GLN A 133 -23.64 5.22 -8.40
CA GLN A 133 -22.52 5.17 -7.45
C GLN A 133 -21.26 5.85 -8.02
N GLY A 134 -21.41 6.64 -9.09
CA GLY A 134 -20.32 7.43 -9.68
C GLY A 134 -19.42 6.67 -10.65
N TRP A 135 -19.78 5.48 -11.10
CA TRP A 135 -18.95 4.64 -11.98
C TRP A 135 -19.54 4.43 -13.37
N GLN A 136 -18.71 4.58 -14.38
CA GLN A 136 -19.01 4.26 -15.77
C GLN A 136 -18.27 2.98 -16.20
N ARG A 137 -18.95 2.12 -16.96
CA ARG A 137 -18.35 0.92 -17.55
C ARG A 137 -17.49 1.29 -18.75
N THR A 138 -16.27 0.77 -18.80
CA THR A 138 -15.34 0.98 -19.93
C THR A 138 -15.19 -0.25 -20.82
N ARG A 139 -15.58 -1.44 -20.33
CA ARG A 139 -15.55 -2.70 -21.10
C ARG A 139 -16.79 -3.55 -20.84
N SER A 140 -17.15 -4.37 -21.82
CA SER A 140 -18.27 -5.32 -21.74
C SER A 140 -18.14 -6.27 -20.54
N PHE A 141 -19.28 -6.70 -19.98
CA PHE A 141 -19.39 -7.63 -18.84
C PHE A 141 -18.77 -7.16 -17.50
N GLY A 142 -18.67 -5.85 -17.25
CA GLY A 142 -18.26 -5.33 -15.92
C GLY A 142 -16.81 -5.65 -15.55
N ARG A 143 -15.93 -5.74 -16.55
CA ARG A 143 -14.50 -6.05 -16.39
C ARG A 143 -13.61 -4.81 -16.24
N GLY A 144 -14.21 -3.63 -16.26
CA GLY A 144 -13.54 -2.34 -16.17
C GLY A 144 -14.52 -1.22 -15.87
N PHE A 145 -14.18 -0.36 -14.92
CA PHE A 145 -14.92 0.84 -14.57
C PHE A 145 -13.98 2.03 -14.35
N VAL A 146 -14.47 3.23 -14.65
CA VAL A 146 -13.83 4.51 -14.31
C VAL A 146 -14.82 5.41 -13.56
N PRO A 147 -14.36 6.35 -12.74
CA PRO A 147 -15.21 7.41 -12.20
C PRO A 147 -15.92 8.21 -13.29
N SER A 148 -17.10 8.75 -12.96
CA SER A 148 -17.94 9.54 -13.87
C SER A 148 -18.65 10.73 -13.21
N ALA A 149 -18.70 10.78 -11.87
CA ALA A 149 -19.37 11.83 -11.11
C ALA A 149 -18.46 12.41 -10.02
N GLY A 150 -17.15 12.48 -10.30
CA GLY A 150 -16.08 12.78 -9.32
C GLY A 150 -15.37 11.52 -8.83
N ASN A 151 -14.05 11.61 -8.65
CA ASN A 151 -13.19 10.50 -8.25
C ASN A 151 -13.44 10.10 -6.80
N SER A 152 -13.49 11.10 -5.91
CA SER A 152 -13.79 10.97 -4.49
C SER A 152 -15.16 10.33 -4.28
N HIS A 153 -16.18 10.81 -4.98
CA HIS A 153 -17.54 10.27 -4.96
C HIS A 153 -17.59 8.81 -5.45
N ALA A 154 -16.86 8.46 -6.51
CA ALA A 154 -16.77 7.09 -6.99
C ALA A 154 -16.17 6.15 -5.93
N LEU A 155 -15.10 6.56 -5.23
CA LEU A 155 -14.53 5.76 -4.14
C LEU A 155 -15.43 5.71 -2.89
N GLN A 156 -16.26 6.72 -2.64
CA GLN A 156 -17.23 6.73 -1.54
C GLN A 156 -18.21 5.54 -1.61
N ALA A 157 -18.50 5.05 -2.81
CA ALA A 157 -19.30 3.84 -3.01
C ALA A 157 -18.73 2.62 -2.28
N PHE A 158 -17.41 2.51 -2.13
CA PHE A 158 -16.77 1.40 -1.43
C PHE A 158 -16.72 1.59 0.09
N TYR A 159 -16.79 2.82 0.59
CA TYR A 159 -16.85 3.11 2.03
C TYR A 159 -18.24 2.93 2.62
N SER A 160 -19.31 3.13 1.84
CA SER A 160 -20.67 3.20 2.38
C SER A 160 -21.76 2.59 1.49
N GLY A 161 -21.44 2.30 0.23
CA GLY A 161 -22.37 1.73 -0.74
C GLY A 161 -22.38 0.20 -0.71
N ALA A 162 -23.44 -0.36 -1.30
CA ALA A 162 -23.58 -1.79 -1.51
C ALA A 162 -22.86 -2.21 -2.79
N VAL A 163 -21.58 -2.56 -2.65
CA VAL A 163 -20.71 -2.97 -3.75
C VAL A 163 -20.21 -4.39 -3.53
N ARG A 164 -19.99 -5.11 -4.62
CA ARG A 164 -19.32 -6.41 -4.63
C ARG A 164 -18.07 -6.32 -5.49
N ALA A 165 -16.99 -6.89 -5.02
CA ALA A 165 -15.77 -7.03 -5.79
C ALA A 165 -15.02 -8.29 -5.38
N GLU A 166 -14.21 -8.82 -6.29
CA GLU A 166 -13.20 -9.82 -5.94
C GLU A 166 -11.96 -9.19 -5.27
N CYS A 167 -11.02 -10.02 -4.79
CA CYS A 167 -9.91 -9.57 -3.94
C CYS A 167 -8.91 -8.64 -4.64
N GLY A 168 -8.64 -8.83 -5.93
CA GLY A 168 -7.78 -8.01 -6.77
C GLY A 168 -8.31 -6.59 -6.98
N VAL A 169 -9.60 -6.43 -7.28
CA VAL A 169 -10.28 -5.12 -7.28
C VAL A 169 -10.32 -4.56 -5.87
N GLY A 170 -10.56 -5.38 -4.85
CA GLY A 170 -10.47 -4.93 -3.45
C GLY A 170 -9.11 -4.32 -3.11
N ARG A 171 -8.01 -4.89 -3.62
CA ARG A 171 -6.66 -4.33 -3.51
C ARG A 171 -6.54 -3.01 -4.27
N GLN A 172 -7.00 -2.94 -5.51
CA GLN A 172 -6.96 -1.70 -6.31
C GLN A 172 -7.73 -0.56 -5.62
N VAL A 173 -8.94 -0.84 -5.13
CA VAL A 173 -9.77 0.10 -4.38
C VAL A 173 -9.03 0.56 -3.12
N ALA A 174 -8.38 -0.34 -2.37
CA ALA A 174 -7.57 0.05 -1.23
C ALA A 174 -6.41 0.97 -1.61
N GLN A 175 -5.71 0.70 -2.73
CA GLN A 175 -4.63 1.56 -3.22
C GLN A 175 -5.13 2.96 -3.63
N LEU A 176 -6.24 3.04 -4.37
CA LEU A 176 -6.82 4.32 -4.80
C LEU A 176 -7.44 5.09 -3.61
N ALA A 177 -8.09 4.39 -2.68
CA ALA A 177 -8.63 4.98 -1.47
C ALA A 177 -7.53 5.55 -0.58
N THR A 178 -6.37 4.89 -0.49
CA THR A 178 -5.18 5.46 0.16
C THR A 178 -4.77 6.79 -0.48
N GLN A 179 -4.80 6.92 -1.81
CA GLN A 179 -4.49 8.19 -2.47
C GLN A 179 -5.55 9.25 -2.15
N ARG A 180 -6.85 8.90 -2.17
CA ARG A 180 -7.92 9.80 -1.73
C ARG A 180 -7.69 10.29 -0.30
N GLU A 181 -7.36 9.41 0.64
CA GLU A 181 -7.08 9.77 2.04
C GLU A 181 -5.83 10.64 2.22
N LEU A 182 -4.86 10.50 1.32
CA LEU A 182 -3.60 11.24 1.36
C LEU A 182 -3.72 12.64 0.77
N TYR A 183 -4.54 12.79 -0.28
CA TYR A 183 -4.81 14.05 -0.95
C TYR A 183 -6.00 14.80 -0.34
N GLY A 184 -7.01 14.13 0.21
CA GLY A 184 -8.31 14.74 0.48
C GLY A 184 -9.15 14.85 -0.79
N ASP A 185 -10.48 14.97 -0.65
CA ASP A 185 -11.42 14.81 -1.75
C ASP A 185 -11.20 15.82 -2.90
N ALA A 186 -11.09 17.11 -2.58
CA ALA A 186 -10.94 18.16 -3.59
C ALA A 186 -9.62 18.02 -4.38
N ALA A 187 -8.50 17.80 -3.68
CA ALA A 187 -7.22 17.62 -4.33
C ALA A 187 -7.17 16.29 -5.11
N PHE A 188 -7.77 15.21 -4.61
CA PHE A 188 -7.84 13.93 -5.32
C PHE A 188 -8.65 14.02 -6.62
N ASP A 189 -9.76 14.76 -6.60
CA ASP A 189 -10.56 15.03 -7.80
C ASP A 189 -9.83 15.91 -8.82
N THR A 190 -9.00 16.84 -8.36
CA THR A 190 -8.21 17.73 -9.22
C THR A 190 -6.99 17.05 -9.80
N GLU A 191 -6.31 16.23 -9.00
CA GLU A 191 -4.98 15.73 -9.30
C GLU A 191 -4.98 14.49 -10.19
N PHE A 192 -6.08 13.71 -10.20
CA PHE A 192 -6.19 12.50 -11.00
C PHE A 192 -7.28 12.65 -12.06
N ALA A 193 -6.97 12.29 -13.30
CA ALA A 193 -8.01 12.12 -14.30
C ALA A 193 -8.79 10.83 -14.03
N ALA A 194 -10.07 10.79 -14.42
CA ALA A 194 -10.94 9.66 -14.09
C ALA A 194 -10.45 8.33 -14.71
N ASP A 195 -9.92 8.37 -15.93
CA ASP A 195 -9.34 7.23 -16.63
C ASP A 195 -8.13 6.61 -15.89
N GLU A 196 -7.33 7.44 -15.21
CA GLU A 196 -6.24 7.01 -14.35
C GLU A 196 -6.73 6.16 -13.15
N LEU A 197 -7.99 6.31 -12.74
CA LEU A 197 -8.58 5.62 -11.60
C LEU A 197 -9.41 4.39 -12.00
N SER A 198 -9.09 3.82 -13.16
CA SER A 198 -9.68 2.57 -13.64
C SER A 198 -9.57 1.45 -12.60
N ILE A 199 -10.64 0.67 -12.43
CA ILE A 199 -10.68 -0.58 -11.65
C ILE A 199 -11.20 -1.73 -12.51
N GLY A 200 -10.68 -2.95 -12.30
CA GLY A 200 -11.07 -4.12 -13.09
C GLY A 200 -10.11 -5.28 -12.95
N THR A 201 -10.05 -6.19 -13.93
CA THR A 201 -9.05 -7.26 -13.91
C THR A 201 -7.64 -6.68 -14.13
N PHE A 202 -6.59 -7.30 -13.56
CA PHE A 202 -5.21 -6.83 -13.76
C PHE A 202 -4.79 -6.79 -15.23
N LEU A 203 -5.23 -7.77 -16.03
CA LEU A 203 -5.03 -7.76 -17.48
C LEU A 203 -5.74 -6.59 -18.15
N ALA A 204 -6.93 -6.22 -17.66
CA ALA A 204 -7.65 -5.09 -18.23
C ALA A 204 -6.91 -3.78 -17.99
N LEU A 205 -6.39 -3.58 -16.78
CA LEU A 205 -5.71 -2.35 -16.34
C LEU A 205 -4.44 -2.03 -17.13
N ARG A 206 -3.66 -3.04 -17.51
CA ARG A 206 -2.41 -2.83 -18.27
C ARG A 206 -2.62 -2.13 -19.63
N ALA A 207 -3.81 -2.27 -20.20
CA ALA A 207 -4.20 -1.63 -21.46
C ALA A 207 -5.17 -0.46 -21.23
N THR A 208 -4.96 0.31 -20.15
CA THR A 208 -5.70 1.52 -19.81
C THR A 208 -4.72 2.60 -19.36
N ASP A 209 -5.25 3.79 -19.08
CA ASP A 209 -4.49 4.91 -18.51
C ASP A 209 -4.28 4.80 -17.01
N SER A 210 -4.59 3.65 -16.39
CA SER A 210 -4.52 3.45 -14.94
C SER A 210 -3.20 3.90 -14.30
N ILE A 211 -3.28 4.67 -13.23
CA ILE A 211 -2.14 5.06 -12.38
C ILE A 211 -1.53 3.88 -11.63
N LEU A 212 -2.25 2.77 -11.48
CA LEU A 212 -1.75 1.61 -10.75
C LEU A 212 -0.89 0.69 -11.63
N LEU A 213 -1.33 0.43 -12.86
CA LEU A 213 -0.71 -0.58 -13.74
C LEU A 213 -0.73 -0.24 -15.24
N GLY A 214 -1.31 0.90 -15.62
CA GLY A 214 -1.51 1.32 -17.01
C GLY A 214 -0.47 2.33 -17.48
N ALA A 215 -0.81 3.10 -18.52
CA ALA A 215 0.10 4.05 -19.17
C ALA A 215 0.60 5.16 -18.22
N HIS A 216 -0.19 5.56 -17.23
CA HIS A 216 0.19 6.60 -16.26
C HIS A 216 0.91 6.08 -15.02
N ALA A 217 1.14 4.77 -14.89
CA ALA A 217 1.81 4.21 -13.72
C ALA A 217 3.27 4.71 -13.60
N GLY A 218 3.89 5.11 -14.71
CA GLY A 218 5.26 5.62 -14.72
C GLY A 218 6.28 4.57 -14.28
N GLU A 219 7.19 4.94 -13.39
CA GLU A 219 8.28 4.05 -12.96
C GLU A 219 7.81 3.08 -11.86
N PHE A 220 7.96 1.78 -12.11
CA PHE A 220 7.66 0.74 -11.12
C PHE A 220 8.87 0.43 -10.23
N PHE A 221 8.61 0.36 -8.93
CA PHE A 221 9.42 -0.37 -7.98
C PHE A 221 9.03 -1.86 -8.02
N ALA A 222 9.93 -2.68 -8.57
CA ALA A 222 9.76 -4.12 -8.71
C ALA A 222 10.63 -4.87 -7.69
N ASP A 223 10.05 -5.23 -6.54
CA ASP A 223 10.78 -5.88 -5.45
C ASP A 223 9.94 -7.02 -4.86
N GLY A 224 9.57 -8.00 -5.70
CA GLY A 224 8.59 -9.02 -5.35
C GLY A 224 8.89 -9.76 -4.06
N LYS A 225 10.14 -10.19 -3.86
CA LYS A 225 10.58 -10.85 -2.62
C LYS A 225 11.01 -9.89 -1.52
N ALA A 226 10.70 -8.61 -1.66
CA ALA A 226 10.95 -7.56 -0.69
C ALA A 226 12.41 -7.40 -0.25
N VAL A 227 13.40 -7.74 -1.09
CA VAL A 227 14.82 -7.68 -0.70
C VAL A 227 15.22 -6.24 -0.39
N ARG A 228 14.89 -5.32 -1.30
CA ARG A 228 15.23 -3.90 -1.14
C ARG A 228 14.37 -3.26 -0.05
N THR A 229 13.08 -3.57 -0.03
CA THR A 229 12.11 -3.04 0.94
C THR A 229 12.47 -3.46 2.37
N SER A 230 12.89 -4.71 2.57
CA SER A 230 13.35 -5.22 3.88
C SER A 230 14.59 -4.49 4.38
N ALA A 231 15.54 -4.19 3.49
CA ALA A 231 16.75 -3.46 3.84
C ALA A 231 16.47 -1.99 4.23
N MET A 232 15.43 -1.38 3.67
CA MET A 232 15.04 0.01 4.00
C MET A 232 14.39 0.10 5.39
N GLY A 233 13.61 -0.91 5.78
CA GLY A 233 12.96 -0.99 7.08
C GLY A 233 11.43 -0.86 7.02
N ARG A 234 10.81 -0.97 8.20
CA ARG A 234 9.35 -1.18 8.35
C ARG A 234 8.47 -0.19 7.59
N GLN A 235 8.85 1.07 7.49
CA GLN A 235 8.01 2.09 6.87
C GLN A 235 7.96 1.96 5.33
N ALA A 236 8.98 1.35 4.72
CA ALA A 236 9.04 1.16 3.26
C ALA A 236 7.95 0.22 2.73
N PHE A 237 7.44 -0.67 3.59
CA PHE A 237 6.38 -1.61 3.24
C PHE A 237 4.99 -1.00 3.21
N VAL A 238 4.73 0.08 3.95
CA VAL A 238 3.35 0.51 4.20
C VAL A 238 2.70 1.03 2.91
N GLY A 239 1.47 0.58 2.65
CA GLY A 239 0.72 0.87 1.43
C GLY A 239 1.11 -0.01 0.23
N VAL A 240 2.20 -0.78 0.33
CA VAL A 240 2.66 -1.61 -0.78
C VAL A 240 1.66 -2.73 -1.09
N PRO A 241 1.24 -2.91 -2.35
CA PRO A 241 0.39 -4.02 -2.74
C PRO A 241 1.17 -5.33 -2.80
N GLY A 242 0.49 -6.44 -2.56
CA GLY A 242 1.06 -7.76 -2.73
C GLY A 242 -0.01 -8.84 -2.92
N PHE A 243 0.43 -10.08 -2.90
CA PHE A 243 -0.42 -11.25 -2.95
C PHE A 243 0.22 -12.44 -2.24
N ILE A 244 -0.64 -13.32 -1.73
CA ILE A 244 -0.27 -14.66 -1.27
C ILE A 244 -0.85 -15.64 -2.29
N GLU A 245 -0.03 -16.48 -2.92
CA GLU A 245 -0.49 -17.38 -3.97
C GLU A 245 -0.02 -18.81 -3.77
N HIS A 246 -0.76 -19.75 -4.36
CA HIS A 246 -0.37 -21.15 -4.44
C HIS A 246 0.92 -21.35 -5.26
N VAL A 247 1.72 -22.35 -4.91
CA VAL A 247 3.02 -22.63 -5.56
C VAL A 247 2.92 -23.70 -6.64
N TYR A 248 2.04 -24.68 -6.48
CA TYR A 248 1.87 -25.77 -7.45
C TYR A 248 0.83 -25.38 -8.52
N ASP A 249 0.60 -26.25 -9.50
CA ASP A 249 -0.33 -25.93 -10.59
C ASP A 249 -1.79 -25.78 -10.13
N ASN A 250 -2.62 -25.16 -10.97
CA ASN A 250 -4.04 -24.93 -10.70
C ASN A 250 -4.83 -26.22 -10.39
N GLY A 251 -4.37 -27.40 -10.82
CA GLY A 251 -4.97 -28.69 -10.49
C GLY A 251 -4.87 -29.06 -9.01
N THR A 252 -4.01 -28.38 -8.26
CA THR A 252 -3.86 -28.50 -6.80
C THR A 252 -4.81 -27.60 -6.00
N LEU A 253 -5.60 -26.76 -6.66
CA LEU A 253 -6.55 -25.88 -5.99
C LEU A 253 -7.87 -26.59 -5.69
N ASP A 254 -8.34 -26.48 -4.46
CA ASP A 254 -9.64 -26.97 -4.01
C ASP A 254 -10.67 -25.82 -3.92
N ASP A 255 -10.20 -24.59 -3.69
CA ASP A 255 -10.99 -23.37 -3.64
C ASP A 255 -10.36 -22.31 -4.56
N LEU A 256 -10.87 -22.23 -5.80
CA LEU A 256 -10.44 -21.28 -6.82
C LEU A 256 -10.64 -19.81 -6.43
N SER A 257 -11.60 -19.52 -5.55
CA SER A 257 -11.81 -18.14 -5.06
C SER A 257 -10.69 -17.70 -4.12
N ASN A 258 -9.84 -18.63 -3.68
CA ASN A 258 -8.71 -18.41 -2.80
C ASN A 258 -7.40 -18.89 -3.44
N GLN A 259 -7.34 -18.93 -4.77
CA GLN A 259 -6.10 -19.22 -5.52
C GLN A 259 -5.00 -18.18 -5.25
N ALA A 260 -5.40 -16.95 -4.94
CA ALA A 260 -4.54 -15.89 -4.47
C ALA A 260 -5.31 -14.95 -3.51
N GLU A 261 -4.62 -14.47 -2.49
CA GLU A 261 -5.10 -13.42 -1.59
C GLU A 261 -4.36 -12.12 -1.87
N ASN A 262 -4.99 -11.22 -2.62
CA ASN A 262 -4.45 -9.90 -2.94
C ASN A 262 -4.55 -8.96 -1.72
N PHE A 263 -3.47 -8.26 -1.40
CA PHE A 263 -3.39 -7.43 -0.21
C PHE A 263 -2.75 -6.06 -0.42
N VAL A 264 -2.95 -5.19 0.57
CA VAL A 264 -2.15 -3.96 0.81
C VAL A 264 -1.56 -4.05 2.22
N VAL A 265 -0.28 -3.73 2.39
CA VAL A 265 0.35 -3.71 3.71
C VAL A 265 -0.14 -2.50 4.51
N VAL A 266 -0.68 -2.75 5.71
CA VAL A 266 -1.27 -1.71 6.57
C VAL A 266 -0.26 -1.21 7.60
N THR A 267 0.49 -2.13 8.21
CA THR A 267 1.57 -1.80 9.15
C THR A 267 2.55 -2.97 9.27
N VAL A 268 3.78 -2.65 9.63
CA VAL A 268 4.83 -3.63 9.93
C VAL A 268 5.43 -3.28 11.29
N GLY A 269 5.33 -4.20 12.23
CA GLY A 269 5.95 -4.05 13.55
C GLY A 269 7.48 -4.08 13.48
N GLU A 270 8.13 -3.64 14.54
CA GLU A 270 9.59 -3.61 14.63
C GLU A 270 10.20 -5.01 14.50
N GLY A 271 9.65 -6.00 15.20
CA GLY A 271 10.14 -7.38 15.15
C GLY A 271 10.01 -7.98 13.75
N ALA A 272 8.87 -7.79 13.08
CA ALA A 272 8.70 -8.25 11.70
C ALA A 272 9.72 -7.62 10.74
N ALA A 273 9.99 -6.32 10.88
CA ALA A 273 10.94 -5.64 10.03
C ALA A 273 12.39 -6.09 10.29
N GLN A 274 12.76 -6.29 11.55
CA GLN A 274 14.08 -6.85 11.90
C GLN A 274 14.24 -8.26 11.33
N ALA A 275 13.23 -9.11 11.47
CA ALA A 275 13.26 -10.47 10.94
C ALA A 275 13.35 -10.48 9.41
N LEU A 276 12.58 -9.62 8.72
CA LEU A 276 12.65 -9.45 7.26
C LEU A 276 14.04 -8.98 6.80
N ALA A 277 14.62 -7.99 7.48
CA ALA A 277 15.97 -7.49 7.17
C ALA A 277 17.03 -8.57 7.40
N GLN A 278 16.94 -9.29 8.53
CA GLN A 278 17.86 -10.39 8.87
C GLN A 278 17.81 -11.52 7.86
N HIS A 279 16.62 -11.87 7.37
CA HIS A 279 16.42 -12.99 6.47
C HIS A 279 16.47 -12.62 4.98
N GLY A 280 16.68 -11.34 4.65
CA GLY A 280 16.81 -10.88 3.27
C GLY A 280 15.50 -10.92 2.48
N GLY A 281 14.35 -10.78 3.15
CA GLY A 281 13.04 -10.67 2.52
C GLY A 281 12.15 -11.92 2.57
N LEU A 282 11.14 -11.94 1.69
CA LEU A 282 10.01 -12.88 1.73
C LEU A 282 10.35 -14.30 1.29
N ALA A 283 11.41 -14.49 0.50
CA ALA A 283 11.81 -15.81 0.03
C ALA A 283 12.14 -16.79 1.18
N TRP A 284 12.61 -16.28 2.32
CA TRP A 284 12.81 -17.08 3.53
C TRP A 284 11.48 -17.58 4.11
N TYR A 285 10.44 -16.73 4.11
CA TYR A 285 9.12 -17.07 4.62
C TYR A 285 8.33 -17.97 3.68
N ASP A 286 8.61 -17.96 2.38
CA ASP A 286 8.07 -18.97 1.46
C ASP A 286 8.53 -20.38 1.85
N GLN A 287 9.79 -20.53 2.27
CA GLN A 287 10.31 -21.80 2.77
C GLN A 287 9.63 -22.22 4.09
N ARG A 288 9.36 -21.26 4.98
CA ARG A 288 8.65 -21.50 6.24
C ARG A 288 7.17 -21.85 5.99
N ASN A 289 6.53 -21.23 5.01
CA ASN A 289 5.17 -21.58 4.59
C ASN A 289 5.11 -23.00 4.01
N ALA A 290 6.11 -23.40 3.23
CA ALA A 290 6.21 -24.76 2.73
C ALA A 290 6.43 -25.78 3.86
N GLU A 291 7.23 -25.44 4.87
CA GLU A 291 7.42 -26.26 6.07
C GLU A 291 6.11 -26.39 6.87
N LEU A 292 5.40 -25.28 7.09
CA LEU A 292 4.11 -25.26 7.77
C LEU A 292 3.06 -26.10 7.02
N TRP A 293 3.01 -25.96 5.69
CA TRP A 293 2.14 -26.75 4.83
C TRP A 293 2.43 -28.25 4.94
N LYS A 294 3.71 -28.64 4.96
CA LYS A 294 4.12 -30.04 5.11
C LYS A 294 3.66 -30.61 6.45
N LEU A 295 3.88 -29.88 7.54
CA LEU A 295 3.43 -30.27 8.88
C LEU A 295 1.90 -30.39 8.95
N ALA A 296 1.18 -29.51 8.25
CA ALA A 296 -0.27 -29.55 8.19
C ALA A 296 -0.81 -30.83 7.53
N GLN A 297 -0.04 -31.47 6.63
CA GLN A 297 -0.46 -32.74 6.00
C GLN A 297 -0.53 -33.89 7.01
N ASP A 298 0.24 -33.83 8.09
CA ASP A 298 0.28 -34.87 9.11
C ASP A 298 -0.91 -34.79 10.08
N ILE A 299 -1.61 -33.64 10.12
CA ILE A 299 -2.76 -33.42 11.02
C ILE A 299 -4.07 -33.58 10.24
N PRO A 300 -4.95 -34.53 10.62
CA PRO A 300 -6.26 -34.69 10.00
C PRO A 300 -7.10 -33.43 10.15
N ARG A 301 -7.43 -32.83 9.02
CA ARG A 301 -8.26 -31.62 8.97
C ARG A 301 -9.73 -31.96 9.06
N ILE A 302 -10.48 -31.24 9.91
CA ILE A 302 -11.93 -31.40 10.07
C ILE A 302 -12.65 -30.07 9.86
N GLY A 303 -13.44 -29.98 8.78
CA GLY A 303 -14.22 -28.78 8.45
C GLY A 303 -13.41 -27.70 7.72
N GLN A 304 -13.99 -26.50 7.60
CA GLN A 304 -13.48 -25.42 6.73
C GLN A 304 -12.62 -24.35 7.41
N ARG A 305 -12.45 -24.42 8.75
CA ARG A 305 -11.71 -23.43 9.56
C ARG A 305 -10.87 -24.13 10.62
N TYR A 306 -10.33 -25.31 10.31
CA TYR A 306 -9.69 -26.16 11.29
C TYR A 306 -8.34 -25.56 11.72
N PHE A 307 -7.44 -25.29 10.78
CA PHE A 307 -6.14 -24.70 11.07
C PHE A 307 -6.25 -23.23 11.48
N GLU A 308 -7.24 -22.50 10.96
CA GLU A 308 -7.55 -21.16 11.45
C GLU A 308 -7.85 -21.18 12.97
N ARG A 309 -8.69 -22.11 13.44
CA ARG A 309 -8.99 -22.25 14.87
C ARG A 309 -7.83 -22.83 15.67
N LEU A 310 -7.15 -23.83 15.11
CA LEU A 310 -6.09 -24.57 15.80
C LEU A 310 -4.84 -23.71 16.00
N LEU A 311 -4.40 -23.01 14.95
CA LEU A 311 -3.11 -22.30 14.91
C LEU A 311 -3.26 -20.81 15.25
N PHE A 312 -4.25 -20.13 14.67
CA PHE A 312 -4.39 -18.69 14.83
C PHE A 312 -5.24 -18.31 16.04
N GLU A 313 -6.49 -18.81 16.13
CA GLU A 313 -7.34 -18.55 17.30
C GLU A 313 -6.86 -19.28 18.56
N ARG A 314 -6.02 -20.31 18.37
CA ARG A 314 -5.50 -21.20 19.43
C ARG A 314 -6.62 -21.78 20.30
N ASP A 315 -7.69 -22.24 19.66
CA ASP A 315 -8.90 -22.71 20.32
C ASP A 315 -8.59 -23.81 21.36
N PRO A 316 -8.82 -23.56 22.66
CA PRO A 316 -8.42 -24.47 23.72
C PRO A 316 -9.18 -25.79 23.68
N GLN A 317 -10.45 -25.79 23.26
CA GLN A 317 -11.25 -27.01 23.16
C GLN A 317 -10.82 -27.86 21.97
N LEU A 318 -10.39 -27.24 20.88
CA LEU A 318 -9.86 -27.95 19.73
C LEU A 318 -8.50 -28.57 20.05
N ARG A 319 -7.60 -27.81 20.67
CA ARG A 319 -6.27 -28.27 21.09
C ARG A 319 -6.34 -29.40 22.11
N ALA A 320 -7.23 -29.32 23.10
CA ALA A 320 -7.42 -30.37 24.10
C ALA A 320 -7.93 -31.69 23.51
N ARG A 321 -8.67 -31.65 22.39
CA ARG A 321 -9.17 -32.84 21.69
C ARG A 321 -8.19 -33.40 20.66
N LEU A 322 -7.10 -32.70 20.39
CA LEU A 322 -6.09 -33.16 19.44
C LEU A 322 -5.40 -34.40 20.00
N ALA A 323 -5.34 -35.48 19.21
CA ALA A 323 -4.70 -36.72 19.64
C ALA A 323 -3.22 -36.48 20.01
N PRO A 324 -2.69 -37.10 21.09
CA PRO A 324 -1.33 -36.85 21.58
C PRO A 324 -0.23 -36.97 20.53
N ARG A 325 -0.40 -37.88 19.55
CA ARG A 325 0.56 -38.08 18.45
C ARG A 325 0.79 -36.85 17.56
N TYR A 326 -0.07 -35.84 17.63
CA TYR A 326 0.04 -34.60 16.85
C TYR A 326 0.54 -33.41 17.67
N HIS A 327 0.80 -33.57 18.97
CA HIS A 327 1.20 -32.47 19.84
C HIS A 327 2.54 -31.88 19.44
N ASP A 328 3.52 -32.72 19.09
CA ASP A 328 4.84 -32.25 18.63
C ASP A 328 4.74 -31.50 17.29
N THR A 329 3.93 -32.00 16.35
CA THR A 329 3.65 -31.32 15.08
C THR A 329 3.00 -29.97 15.32
N LEU A 330 1.98 -29.90 16.19
CA LEU A 330 1.32 -28.64 16.54
C LEU A 330 2.31 -27.66 17.19
N ALA A 331 3.13 -28.12 18.14
CA ALA A 331 4.13 -27.28 18.80
C ALA A 331 5.14 -26.71 17.79
N ARG A 332 5.56 -27.50 16.80
CA ARG A 332 6.42 -27.01 15.72
C ARG A 332 5.72 -25.97 14.85
N MET A 333 4.45 -26.20 14.49
CA MET A 333 3.67 -25.22 13.72
C MET A 333 3.46 -23.91 14.50
N ASP A 334 3.21 -23.99 15.82
CA ASP A 334 3.13 -22.83 16.70
C ASP A 334 4.45 -22.05 16.72
N GLN A 335 5.57 -22.75 16.88
CA GLN A 335 6.91 -22.12 16.87
C GLN A 335 7.18 -21.37 15.56
N LEU A 336 6.76 -21.92 14.42
CA LEU A 336 6.90 -21.26 13.12
C LEU A 336 6.06 -19.97 13.06
N LEU A 337 4.81 -20.03 13.53
CA LEU A 337 3.88 -18.89 13.52
C LEU A 337 4.14 -17.88 14.66
N ASP A 338 4.98 -18.24 15.63
CA ASP A 338 5.47 -17.34 16.68
C ASP A 338 6.53 -16.35 16.19
N ASP A 339 7.06 -16.53 14.98
CA ASP A 339 7.95 -15.56 14.35
C ASP A 339 7.25 -14.18 14.23
N PRO A 340 7.93 -13.08 14.61
CA PRO A 340 7.36 -11.73 14.54
C PRO A 340 6.79 -11.35 13.17
N PHE A 341 7.29 -11.89 12.07
CA PHE A 341 6.73 -11.66 10.74
C PHE A 341 5.25 -12.08 10.67
N TYR A 342 4.92 -13.29 11.12
CA TYR A 342 3.54 -13.80 11.05
C TYR A 342 2.58 -13.02 11.96
N GLN A 343 3.09 -12.42 13.03
CA GLN A 343 2.30 -11.69 14.03
C GLN A 343 2.17 -10.19 13.74
N GLN A 344 3.22 -9.58 13.18
CA GLN A 344 3.37 -8.12 13.11
C GLN A 344 3.44 -7.57 11.67
N PHE A 345 3.47 -8.43 10.64
CA PHE A 345 3.25 -8.01 9.27
C PHE A 345 1.75 -8.00 8.97
N VAL A 346 1.12 -6.83 9.04
CA VAL A 346 -0.34 -6.68 9.01
C VAL A 346 -0.79 -6.18 7.65
N ILE A 347 -1.73 -6.90 7.05
CA ILE A 347 -2.22 -6.65 5.70
C ILE A 347 -3.74 -6.51 5.67
N TYR A 348 -4.24 -5.74 4.70
CA TYR A 348 -5.65 -5.69 4.35
C TYR A 348 -5.90 -6.61 3.15
N VAL A 349 -6.82 -7.57 3.29
CA VAL A 349 -7.30 -8.43 2.19
C VAL A 349 -8.81 -8.30 2.11
N HIS A 350 -9.36 -8.02 0.93
CA HIS A 350 -10.81 -8.04 0.72
C HIS A 350 -11.33 -9.48 0.54
N PRO A 351 -12.34 -9.97 1.30
CA PRO A 351 -13.13 -9.30 2.34
C PRO A 351 -12.70 -9.68 3.77
N ARG A 352 -11.49 -10.21 3.96
CA ARG A 352 -11.00 -10.68 5.27
C ARG A 352 -10.69 -9.54 6.24
N GLY A 353 -10.53 -8.33 5.73
CA GLY A 353 -10.18 -7.14 6.50
C GLY A 353 -8.68 -7.09 6.81
N ILE A 354 -8.36 -6.35 7.85
CA ILE A 354 -7.02 -6.08 8.37
C ILE A 354 -6.65 -7.19 9.35
N ARG A 355 -5.67 -8.02 9.00
CA ARG A 355 -5.19 -9.13 9.84
C ARG A 355 -3.67 -9.31 9.69
N PRO A 356 -2.99 -9.91 10.68
CA PRO A 356 -1.61 -10.37 10.52
C PRO A 356 -1.50 -11.42 9.41
N ILE A 357 -0.36 -11.47 8.72
CA ILE A 357 -0.16 -12.43 7.63
C ILE A 357 -0.26 -13.90 8.08
N GLY A 358 0.07 -14.20 9.34
CA GLY A 358 -0.10 -15.54 9.93
C GLY A 358 -1.55 -16.04 9.93
N TYR A 359 -2.54 -15.15 10.06
CA TYR A 359 -3.96 -15.51 9.91
C TYR A 359 -4.25 -16.04 8.50
N HIS A 360 -3.73 -15.35 7.48
CA HIS A 360 -3.95 -15.72 6.08
C HIS A 360 -3.27 -17.03 5.73
N VAL A 361 -2.04 -17.24 6.18
CA VAL A 361 -1.31 -18.50 5.98
C VAL A 361 -2.06 -19.66 6.64
N ALA A 362 -2.47 -19.54 7.91
CA ALA A 362 -3.23 -20.60 8.59
C ALA A 362 -4.57 -20.89 7.91
N ARG A 363 -5.28 -19.84 7.47
CA ARG A 363 -6.54 -19.98 6.73
C ARG A 363 -6.34 -20.71 5.40
N LEU A 364 -5.26 -20.43 4.67
CA LEU A 364 -5.02 -21.01 3.36
C LEU A 364 -4.73 -22.53 3.42
N LEU A 365 -4.18 -23.03 4.54
CA LEU A 365 -4.10 -24.47 4.82
C LEU A 365 -5.48 -25.16 4.85
N ASP A 366 -6.52 -24.43 5.27
CA ASP A 366 -7.90 -24.92 5.23
C ASP A 366 -8.53 -24.83 3.82
N ARG A 367 -8.09 -23.88 2.97
CA ARG A 367 -8.74 -23.61 1.69
C ARG A 367 -8.12 -24.37 0.52
N ASN A 368 -6.80 -24.43 0.44
CA ASN A 368 -6.07 -25.08 -0.64
C ASN A 368 -4.97 -26.00 -0.05
N PRO A 369 -5.33 -27.09 0.65
CA PRO A 369 -4.39 -27.93 1.40
C PRO A 369 -3.39 -28.69 0.53
N ARG A 370 -3.61 -28.80 -0.78
CA ARG A 370 -2.76 -29.59 -1.68
C ARG A 370 -1.56 -28.81 -2.23
N THR A 371 -1.35 -27.57 -1.79
CA THR A 371 -0.26 -26.71 -2.24
C THR A 371 0.22 -25.77 -1.13
N PRO A 372 1.53 -25.49 -1.04
CA PRO A 372 2.04 -24.44 -0.18
C PRO A 372 1.81 -23.06 -0.80
N PHE A 373 2.16 -22.00 -0.06
CA PHE A 373 1.90 -20.62 -0.46
C PHE A 373 3.16 -19.74 -0.47
N SER A 374 3.28 -18.94 -1.53
CA SER A 374 4.31 -17.91 -1.73
C SER A 374 3.74 -16.53 -1.40
N ILE A 375 4.57 -15.63 -0.90
CA ILE A 375 4.23 -14.24 -0.62
C ILE A 375 5.09 -13.34 -1.50
N ASP A 376 4.45 -12.41 -2.20
CA ASP A 376 5.11 -11.49 -3.10
C ASP A 376 4.51 -10.08 -2.99
N LEU A 377 5.37 -9.08 -3.06
CA LEU A 377 4.98 -7.70 -3.34
C LEU A 377 4.70 -7.56 -4.84
N ALA A 378 3.59 -6.92 -5.17
CA ALA A 378 3.31 -6.55 -6.54
C ALA A 378 4.19 -5.36 -6.94
N VAL A 379 4.46 -5.21 -8.24
CA VAL A 379 5.06 -3.98 -8.76
C VAL A 379 4.17 -2.78 -8.39
N HIS A 380 4.78 -1.67 -8.00
CA HIS A 380 4.07 -0.48 -7.56
C HIS A 380 4.87 0.78 -7.83
N ASN A 381 4.22 1.95 -7.77
CA ASN A 381 4.81 3.26 -8.05
C ASN A 381 4.65 4.26 -6.88
N LEU A 382 4.32 3.74 -5.69
CA LEU A 382 4.07 4.53 -4.47
C LEU A 382 5.22 5.48 -4.11
N HIS A 383 6.46 5.01 -4.25
CA HIS A 383 7.68 5.71 -3.86
C HIS A 383 8.36 6.44 -5.03
N THR A 384 7.74 6.38 -6.22
CA THR A 384 8.25 6.95 -7.47
C THR A 384 7.24 7.94 -8.03
N THR A 385 6.38 7.52 -8.96
CA THR A 385 5.41 8.36 -9.66
C THR A 385 4.40 8.98 -8.70
N LEU A 386 3.82 8.20 -7.78
CA LEU A 386 2.81 8.71 -6.84
C LEU A 386 3.41 9.67 -5.81
N TYR A 387 4.62 9.37 -5.30
CA TYR A 387 5.36 10.29 -4.45
C TYR A 387 5.61 11.63 -5.15
N ARG A 388 6.09 11.60 -6.40
CA ARG A 388 6.34 12.79 -7.21
C ARG A 388 5.08 13.63 -7.39
N ARG A 389 3.97 13.01 -7.81
CA ARG A 389 2.69 13.70 -7.99
C ARG A 389 2.19 14.33 -6.69
N TRP A 390 2.27 13.59 -5.57
CA TRP A 390 1.83 14.10 -4.28
C TRP A 390 2.68 15.31 -3.87
N ARG A 391 4.00 15.20 -3.99
CA ARG A 391 4.92 16.30 -3.71
C ARG A 391 4.60 17.53 -4.55
N GLU A 392 4.44 17.36 -5.86
CA GLU A 392 4.13 18.48 -6.76
C GLU A 392 2.78 19.13 -6.44
N ALA A 393 1.76 18.34 -6.10
CA ALA A 393 0.47 18.85 -5.65
C ALA A 393 0.61 19.69 -4.37
N GLN A 394 1.39 19.22 -3.38
CA GLN A 394 1.67 19.97 -2.15
C GLN A 394 2.37 21.31 -2.44
N LEU A 395 3.33 21.32 -3.36
CA LEU A 395 4.08 22.52 -3.74
C LEU A 395 3.20 23.52 -4.50
N ARG A 396 2.37 23.04 -5.45
CA ARG A 396 1.39 23.89 -6.16
C ARG A 396 0.37 24.49 -5.21
N HIS A 397 -0.17 23.69 -4.29
CA HIS A 397 -1.10 24.18 -3.29
C HIS A 397 -0.47 25.27 -2.42
N CYS A 398 0.76 25.07 -1.93
CA CYS A 398 1.47 26.10 -1.16
C CYS A 398 1.71 27.38 -1.98
N ALA A 399 2.09 27.26 -3.25
CA ALA A 399 2.26 28.42 -4.12
C ALA A 399 0.95 29.20 -4.32
N ALA A 400 -0.20 28.52 -4.34
CA ALA A 400 -1.51 29.14 -4.49
C ALA A 400 -2.04 29.78 -3.19
N THR A 401 -1.80 29.14 -2.03
CA THR A 401 -2.39 29.57 -0.75
C THR A 401 -1.44 30.34 0.16
N GLY A 402 -0.14 30.34 -0.17
CA GLY A 402 0.93 30.85 0.70
C GLY A 402 1.14 30.01 1.96
N ARG A 403 0.45 28.86 2.08
CA ARG A 403 0.52 27.98 3.26
C ARG A 403 1.20 26.67 2.89
N PRO A 404 2.32 26.33 3.55
CA PRO A 404 2.92 25.02 3.37
C PRO A 404 2.00 23.93 3.93
N GLY A 405 1.14 23.40 3.07
CA GLY A 405 0.44 22.15 3.27
C GLY A 405 -0.82 22.19 4.12
N SER A 406 -1.94 21.86 3.49
CA SER A 406 -2.61 20.59 3.74
C SER A 406 -3.67 20.35 2.66
N LEU A 407 -3.42 19.42 1.75
CA LEU A 407 -4.43 19.04 0.76
C LEU A 407 -5.70 18.45 1.44
N THR A 408 -5.57 17.95 2.69
CA THR A 408 -6.64 17.29 3.45
C THR A 408 -7.41 18.20 4.41
N LEU A 409 -6.97 19.45 4.65
CA LEU A 409 -7.58 20.36 5.64
C LEU A 409 -8.27 21.57 5.03
N ASP A 410 -8.47 21.61 3.72
CA ASP A 410 -9.39 22.59 3.12
C ASP A 410 -10.80 22.00 3.11
N PRO A 411 -11.68 22.37 4.05
CA PRO A 411 -13.11 22.18 3.85
C PRO A 411 -13.53 23.07 2.67
N ASN A 412 -14.34 22.52 1.77
CA ASN A 412 -15.22 23.36 0.96
C ASN A 412 -16.15 24.16 1.86
#